data_AF-A0A2V5P9E5-F1
#
_entry.id   AF-A0A2V5P9E5-F1
#
_cell.length_a   1.000
_cell.length_b   1.000
_cell.length_c   1.000
_cell.angle_alpha   90.00
_cell.angle_beta   90.00
_cell.angle_gamma   90.00
#
_symmetry.space_group_name_H-M   'P 1'
#
loop_
_entity.id
_entity.type
_entity.pdbx_description
1 polymer ?
#
loop_
_entity_poly.entity_id
_entity_poly.type
_entity_poly.pdbx_seq_one_letter_code
_entity_poly.pdbx_strand_id
1 'polypeptide(L)'
;EAGTRHINVQLGDHDTTTSDAIRMALRLMHEGRALGVEPAVEVHRDTCTETPEKTYALADGYLRIAGELLPLTWDFSHIAVVKHLAPPFWDRLLIRPNLIQRASQFHFRPFNGHHCQVCVTDLRGRRSPELTDWLPFVKKCLQVWLQGNQAGREIFLVPEMGPASSGYNLQQLPDSWHQAVRLRAILDQTWKELAGSNSHRK
;
A
#
# COMPACT_ATOMS: atom_id res chain seq x y z
N GLU A 1 17.39 2.27 17.90
CA GLU A 1 18.73 2.80 17.55
C GLU A 1 18.77 3.57 16.22
N ALA A 2 18.04 3.18 15.17
CA ALA A 2 18.04 3.90 13.88
C ALA A 2 16.95 4.99 13.67
N GLY A 3 16.13 5.30 14.69
CA GLY A 3 15.08 6.34 14.61
C GLY A 3 13.81 5.95 13.83
N THR A 4 13.61 4.65 13.55
CA THR A 4 12.43 4.13 12.84
C THR A 4 11.13 4.53 13.52
N ARG A 5 10.22 5.16 12.76
CA ARG A 5 8.87 5.53 13.23
C ARG A 5 7.78 4.54 12.86
N HIS A 6 7.97 3.80 11.77
CA HIS A 6 7.02 2.83 11.24
C HIS A 6 7.74 1.53 10.89
N ILE A 7 7.12 0.41 11.23
CA ILE A 7 7.64 -0.92 10.94
C ILE A 7 6.64 -1.63 10.04
N ASN A 8 7.04 -1.86 8.79
CA ASN A 8 6.28 -2.68 7.87
C ASN A 8 6.58 -4.17 8.12
N VAL A 9 5.55 -5.00 8.20
CA VAL A 9 5.68 -6.44 8.46
C VAL A 9 4.87 -7.26 7.47
N GLN A 10 5.57 -8.09 6.69
CA GLN A 10 4.97 -9.19 5.95
C GLN A 10 4.69 -10.32 6.94
N LEU A 11 3.42 -10.42 7.37
CA LEU A 11 3.06 -11.27 8.51
C LEU A 11 2.65 -12.67 8.05
N GLY A 12 3.33 -13.69 8.57
CA GLY A 12 3.06 -15.09 8.26
C GLY A 12 3.19 -15.42 6.77
N ASP A 13 2.72 -16.61 6.42
CA ASP A 13 2.82 -17.20 5.09
C ASP A 13 1.43 -17.35 4.45
N HIS A 14 1.36 -17.68 3.15
CA HIS A 14 0.09 -17.80 2.44
C HIS A 14 -0.86 -18.83 3.04
N ASP A 15 -0.36 -19.88 3.68
CA ASP A 15 -1.13 -20.96 4.28
C ASP A 15 -1.45 -20.72 5.76
N THR A 16 -1.00 -19.60 6.33
CA THR A 16 -1.31 -19.22 7.71
C THR A 16 -2.83 -19.06 7.87
N THR A 17 -3.41 -19.80 8.81
CA THR A 17 -4.86 -19.74 9.07
C THR A 17 -5.27 -18.35 9.57
N THR A 18 -6.51 -17.93 9.32
CA THR A 18 -7.01 -16.65 9.84
C THR A 18 -6.90 -16.55 11.36
N SER A 19 -7.13 -17.65 12.09
CA SER A 19 -7.00 -17.67 13.55
C SER A 19 -5.56 -17.44 14.00
N ASP A 20 -4.59 -18.05 13.31
CA ASP A 20 -3.17 -17.86 13.62
C ASP A 20 -2.71 -16.45 13.26
N ALA A 21 -3.09 -15.96 12.09
CA ALA A 21 -2.81 -14.59 11.65
C ALA A 21 -3.31 -13.55 12.66
N ILE A 22 -4.52 -13.72 13.21
CA ILE A 22 -5.07 -12.84 14.25
C ILE A 22 -4.22 -12.90 15.53
N ARG A 23 -3.84 -14.09 16.00
CA ARG A 23 -2.98 -14.26 17.18
C ARG A 23 -1.62 -13.59 16.96
N MET A 24 -1.03 -13.76 15.79
CA MET A 24 0.24 -13.14 15.41
C MET A 24 0.11 -11.62 15.36
N ALA A 25 -0.95 -11.07 14.76
CA ALA A 25 -1.17 -9.62 14.70
C ALA A 25 -1.37 -9.01 16.09
N LEU A 26 -2.16 -9.65 16.96
CA LEU A 26 -2.33 -9.21 18.35
C LEU A 26 -0.99 -9.18 19.10
N ARG A 27 -0.17 -10.23 18.92
CA ARG A 27 1.16 -10.29 19.53
C ARG A 27 2.09 -9.21 18.98
N LEU A 28 2.12 -9.04 17.66
CA LEU A 28 2.93 -8.00 17.00
C LEU A 28 2.61 -6.61 17.55
N MET A 29 1.32 -6.27 17.67
CA MET A 29 0.91 -4.96 18.20
C MET A 29 1.20 -4.82 19.70
N HIS A 30 1.11 -5.90 20.47
CA HIS A 30 1.52 -5.90 21.88
C HIS A 30 3.02 -5.60 22.04
N GLU A 31 3.88 -6.30 21.28
CA GLU A 31 5.32 -6.07 21.31
C GLU A 31 5.70 -4.68 20.79
N GLY A 32 5.05 -4.22 19.71
CA GLY A 32 5.25 -2.87 19.18
C GLY A 32 4.98 -1.80 20.24
N ARG A 33 3.85 -1.89 20.95
CA ARG A 33 3.51 -0.97 22.04
C ARG A 33 4.53 -0.99 23.17
N ALA A 34 5.04 -2.16 23.55
CA ALA A 34 6.08 -2.27 24.57
C ALA A 34 7.39 -1.56 24.16
N LEU A 35 7.64 -1.46 22.85
CA LEU A 35 8.79 -0.76 22.26
C LEU A 35 8.49 0.70 21.84
N GLY A 36 7.27 1.19 22.08
CA GLY A 36 6.86 2.56 21.72
C GLY A 36 6.76 2.81 20.21
N VAL A 37 6.54 1.76 19.41
CA VAL A 37 6.38 1.83 17.95
C VAL A 37 5.05 1.21 17.53
N GLU A 38 4.49 1.65 16.41
CA GLU A 38 3.32 1.02 15.80
C GLU A 38 3.73 0.25 14.54
N PRO A 39 3.82 -1.09 14.62
CA PRO A 39 3.96 -1.93 13.43
C PRO A 39 2.71 -1.85 12.56
N ALA A 40 2.86 -2.11 11.28
CA ALA A 40 1.77 -2.22 10.32
C ALA A 40 1.94 -3.48 9.48
N VAL A 41 0.88 -4.26 9.37
CA VAL A 41 0.87 -5.50 8.57
C VAL A 41 0.74 -5.13 7.10
N GLU A 42 1.68 -5.58 6.28
CA GLU A 42 1.65 -5.35 4.84
C GLU A 42 0.58 -6.21 4.17
N VAL A 43 -0.14 -5.63 3.21
CA VAL A 43 -0.88 -6.40 2.21
C VAL A 43 0.12 -6.92 1.19
N HIS A 44 0.44 -8.20 1.26
CA HIS A 44 1.46 -8.81 0.42
C HIS A 44 1.01 -10.20 -0.02
N ARG A 45 1.32 -10.58 -1.26
CA ARG A 45 1.08 -11.95 -1.76
C ARG A 45 2.06 -12.89 -1.10
N ASP A 46 1.74 -14.18 -0.99
CA ASP A 46 2.58 -15.15 -0.28
C ASP A 46 2.60 -14.98 1.27
N THR A 47 1.73 -14.15 1.85
CA THR A 47 1.59 -13.99 3.31
C THR A 47 0.15 -14.20 3.77
N CYS A 48 -0.13 -14.04 5.06
CA CYS A 48 -1.49 -14.17 5.58
C CYS A 48 -2.46 -13.06 5.08
N THR A 49 -1.98 -12.10 4.29
CA THR A 49 -2.77 -11.02 3.65
C THR A 49 -2.84 -11.16 2.11
N GLU A 50 -2.49 -12.33 1.57
CA GLU A 50 -2.38 -12.58 0.12
C GLU A 50 -3.59 -12.17 -0.71
N THR A 51 -4.80 -12.35 -0.18
CA THR A 51 -6.04 -12.00 -0.84
C THR A 51 -6.79 -10.90 -0.09
N PRO A 52 -7.68 -10.15 -0.75
CA PRO A 52 -8.62 -9.25 -0.08
C PRO A 52 -9.39 -9.97 1.04
N GLU A 53 -9.88 -11.17 0.77
CA GLU A 53 -10.69 -11.94 1.70
C GLU A 53 -9.89 -12.29 2.97
N LYS A 54 -8.63 -12.75 2.81
CA LYS A 54 -7.73 -13.02 3.94
C LYS A 54 -7.39 -11.76 4.72
N THR A 55 -7.02 -10.67 4.00
CA THR A 55 -6.70 -9.38 4.60
C THR A 55 -7.86 -8.84 5.44
N TYR A 56 -9.08 -8.90 4.92
CA TYR A 56 -10.25 -8.37 5.60
C TYR A 56 -10.70 -9.27 6.74
N ALA A 57 -10.62 -10.60 6.59
CA ALA A 57 -10.88 -11.53 7.68
C ALA A 57 -9.92 -11.32 8.86
N LEU A 58 -8.63 -11.05 8.57
CA LEU A 58 -7.64 -10.68 9.58
C LEU A 58 -8.01 -9.34 10.25
N ALA A 59 -8.28 -8.30 9.46
CA ALA A 59 -8.60 -6.97 10.01
C ALA A 59 -9.88 -6.97 10.86
N ASP A 60 -10.93 -7.68 10.41
CA ASP A 60 -12.20 -7.80 11.13
C ASP A 60 -12.05 -8.66 12.39
N GLY A 61 -11.27 -9.75 12.31
CA GLY A 61 -10.95 -10.58 13.46
C GLY A 61 -10.14 -9.84 14.52
N TYR A 62 -9.15 -9.05 14.10
CA TYR A 62 -8.38 -8.18 14.97
C TYR A 62 -9.27 -7.13 15.63
N LEU A 63 -10.09 -6.42 14.85
CA LEU A 63 -11.00 -5.39 15.36
C LEU A 63 -11.93 -5.92 16.45
N ARG A 64 -12.50 -7.12 16.26
CA ARG A 64 -13.39 -7.74 17.25
C ARG A 64 -12.72 -7.99 18.61
N ILE A 65 -11.41 -8.26 18.63
CA ILE A 65 -10.68 -8.64 19.85
C ILE A 65 -9.96 -7.42 20.45
N ALA A 66 -9.29 -6.63 19.63
CA ALA A 66 -8.51 -5.48 20.07
C ALA A 66 -9.36 -4.21 20.27
N GLY A 67 -10.55 -4.15 19.67
CA GLY A 67 -11.43 -2.98 19.71
C GLY A 67 -10.95 -1.81 18.83
N GLU A 68 -9.87 -1.98 18.07
CA GLU A 68 -9.29 -0.98 17.18
C GLU A 68 -8.99 -1.55 15.78
N LEU A 69 -8.95 -0.68 14.78
CA LEU A 69 -8.61 -1.09 13.41
C LEU A 69 -7.15 -1.52 13.33
N LEU A 70 -6.89 -2.66 12.68
CA LEU A 70 -5.54 -3.15 12.42
C LEU A 70 -4.73 -2.12 11.62
N PRO A 71 -3.54 -1.71 12.10
CA PRO A 71 -2.62 -0.92 11.29
C PRO A 71 -2.14 -1.72 10.08
N LEU A 72 -2.39 -1.21 8.88
CA LEU A 72 -1.98 -1.82 7.62
C LEU A 72 -0.99 -0.93 6.88
N THR A 73 -0.04 -1.57 6.20
CA THR A 73 0.70 -0.99 5.08
C THR A 73 0.06 -1.50 3.79
N TRP A 74 -0.35 -0.59 2.92
CA TRP A 74 -0.97 -0.96 1.66
C TRP A 74 0.04 -1.10 0.54
N ASP A 75 0.21 -2.31 0.00
CA ASP A 75 0.70 -2.53 -1.37
C ASP A 75 -0.44 -3.17 -2.18
N PHE A 76 -1.18 -2.33 -2.89
CA PHE A 76 -2.34 -2.76 -3.68
C PHE A 76 -1.97 -3.61 -4.90
N SER A 77 -0.69 -3.60 -5.32
CA SER A 77 -0.25 -4.35 -6.49
C SER A 77 -0.43 -5.86 -6.29
N HIS A 78 -0.27 -6.35 -5.06
CA HIS A 78 -0.43 -7.77 -4.72
C HIS A 78 -1.86 -8.25 -4.95
N ILE A 79 -2.85 -7.51 -4.43
CA ILE A 79 -4.26 -7.84 -4.65
C ILE A 79 -4.59 -7.76 -6.14
N ALA A 80 -4.13 -6.71 -6.83
CA ALA A 80 -4.42 -6.52 -8.24
C ALA A 80 -3.91 -7.68 -9.11
N VAL A 81 -2.71 -8.18 -8.81
CA VAL A 81 -2.13 -9.35 -9.50
C VAL A 81 -2.87 -10.63 -9.16
N VAL A 82 -3.13 -10.91 -7.88
CA VAL A 82 -3.84 -12.14 -7.46
C VAL A 82 -5.25 -12.21 -8.05
N LYS A 83 -5.91 -11.07 -8.24
CA LYS A 83 -7.27 -11.00 -8.79
C LYS A 83 -7.31 -10.70 -10.29
N HIS A 84 -6.16 -10.57 -10.96
CA HIS A 84 -6.06 -10.20 -12.37
C HIS A 84 -6.92 -8.99 -12.75
N LEU A 85 -6.82 -7.91 -11.98
CA LEU A 85 -7.69 -6.75 -12.16
C LEU A 85 -7.27 -5.91 -13.37
N ALA A 86 -8.24 -5.46 -14.16
CA ALA A 86 -8.05 -4.41 -15.14
C ALA A 86 -8.43 -3.03 -14.57
N PRO A 87 -7.92 -1.92 -15.13
CA PRO A 87 -8.44 -0.58 -14.84
C PRO A 87 -9.94 -0.48 -15.23
N PRO A 88 -10.74 0.37 -14.55
CA PRO A 88 -10.38 1.17 -13.38
C PRO A 88 -10.28 0.33 -12.10
N PHE A 89 -9.23 0.54 -11.31
CA PHE A 89 -8.94 -0.33 -10.16
C PHE A 89 -9.73 0.01 -8.89
N TRP A 90 -10.20 1.26 -8.74
CA TRP A 90 -10.68 1.77 -7.45
C TRP A 90 -11.95 1.09 -6.94
N ASP A 91 -12.88 0.70 -7.83
CA ASP A 91 -14.14 0.05 -7.44
C ASP A 91 -13.91 -1.33 -6.80
N ARG A 92 -12.75 -1.93 -7.09
CA ARG A 92 -12.36 -3.26 -6.60
C ARG A 92 -11.36 -3.22 -5.46
N LEU A 93 -10.55 -2.17 -5.37
CA LEU A 93 -9.45 -2.07 -4.40
C LEU A 93 -9.74 -1.13 -3.22
N LEU A 94 -10.55 -0.08 -3.41
CA LEU A 94 -10.81 0.93 -2.37
C LEU A 94 -12.08 0.65 -1.56
N ILE A 95 -12.43 -0.63 -1.39
CA ILE A 95 -13.71 -1.06 -0.78
C ILE A 95 -13.70 -1.04 0.76
N ARG A 96 -12.55 -0.79 1.39
CA ARG A 96 -12.38 -0.66 2.85
C ARG A 96 -11.84 0.72 3.23
N PRO A 97 -12.62 1.80 3.02
CA PRO A 97 -12.14 3.17 3.25
C PRO A 97 -11.67 3.41 4.69
N ASN A 98 -12.28 2.74 5.68
CA ASN A 98 -11.86 2.83 7.09
C ASN A 98 -10.42 2.33 7.31
N LEU A 99 -10.04 1.21 6.70
CA LEU A 99 -8.68 0.67 6.78
C LEU A 99 -7.68 1.52 5.99
N ILE A 100 -8.08 2.07 4.85
CA ILE A 100 -7.27 3.02 4.08
C ILE A 100 -7.01 4.28 4.90
N GLN A 101 -8.05 4.87 5.47
CA GLN A 101 -7.94 6.06 6.31
C GLN A 101 -7.12 5.82 7.57
N ARG A 102 -7.16 4.61 8.15
CA ARG A 102 -6.33 4.20 9.30
C ARG A 102 -4.87 3.97 8.95
N ALA A 103 -4.52 3.63 7.72
CA ALA A 103 -3.13 3.40 7.34
C ALA A 103 -2.29 4.68 7.35
N SER A 104 -1.00 4.52 7.67
CA SER A 104 -0.02 5.60 7.60
C SER A 104 1.01 5.36 6.49
N GLN A 105 1.20 4.12 6.02
CA GLN A 105 2.19 3.77 5.00
C GLN A 105 1.54 3.12 3.77
N PHE A 106 1.97 3.57 2.60
CA PHE A 106 1.51 3.08 1.30
C PHE A 106 2.71 2.81 0.40
N HIS A 107 2.84 1.56 -0.03
CA HIS A 107 3.74 1.15 -1.10
C HIS A 107 3.03 1.39 -2.43
N PHE A 108 3.30 2.53 -3.04
CA PHE A 108 2.77 2.87 -4.35
C PHE A 108 3.66 2.29 -5.43
N ARG A 109 3.55 0.98 -5.63
CA ARG A 109 4.13 0.24 -6.75
C ARG A 109 3.15 0.27 -7.94
N PRO A 110 3.51 0.83 -9.11
CA PRO A 110 2.65 0.76 -10.29
C PRO A 110 2.37 -0.67 -10.71
N PHE A 111 1.15 -0.97 -11.16
CA PHE A 111 0.74 -2.32 -11.59
C PHE A 111 -0.29 -2.28 -12.72
N ASN A 112 -0.46 -3.39 -13.42
CA ASN A 112 -1.49 -3.57 -14.46
C ASN A 112 -2.40 -4.81 -14.22
N GLY A 113 -2.36 -5.39 -13.02
CA GLY A 113 -3.10 -6.60 -12.66
C GLY A 113 -2.51 -7.92 -13.17
N HIS A 114 -1.47 -7.88 -13.99
CA HIS A 114 -0.71 -9.07 -14.39
C HIS A 114 0.72 -9.04 -13.85
N HIS A 115 1.26 -7.85 -13.62
CA HIS A 115 2.59 -7.64 -13.07
C HIS A 115 2.59 -6.56 -12.00
N CYS A 116 3.25 -6.84 -10.88
CA CYS A 116 3.68 -5.84 -9.93
C CYS A 116 4.87 -5.11 -10.53
N GLN A 117 4.93 -3.78 -10.41
CA GLN A 117 6.03 -2.96 -10.92
C GLN A 117 6.08 -2.85 -12.44
N VAL A 118 5.03 -2.25 -13.02
CA VAL A 118 5.12 -1.76 -14.41
C VAL A 118 6.02 -0.54 -14.50
N CYS A 119 6.58 -0.30 -15.68
CA CYS A 119 7.42 0.87 -15.92
C CYS A 119 6.67 2.17 -15.67
N VAL A 120 7.35 3.16 -15.09
CA VAL A 120 6.87 4.53 -14.93
C VAL A 120 7.00 5.27 -16.27
N THR A 121 8.06 4.99 -17.02
CA THR A 121 8.33 5.64 -18.32
C THR A 121 8.40 4.66 -19.48
N ASP A 122 8.00 5.12 -20.66
CA ASP A 122 8.27 4.45 -21.94
C ASP A 122 9.75 4.60 -22.36
N LEU A 123 10.11 3.97 -23.48
CA LEU A 123 11.47 4.05 -24.06
C LEU A 123 11.89 5.46 -24.48
N ARG A 124 10.96 6.42 -24.54
CA ARG A 124 11.22 7.83 -24.86
C ARG A 124 11.24 8.71 -23.60
N GLY A 125 11.16 8.11 -22.41
CA GLY A 125 11.13 8.82 -21.13
C GLY A 125 9.81 9.52 -20.82
N ARG A 126 8.75 9.29 -21.60
CA ARG A 126 7.40 9.79 -21.33
C ARG A 126 6.69 8.83 -20.37
N ARG A 127 5.56 9.21 -19.77
CA ARG A 127 4.78 8.28 -18.94
C ARG A 127 4.36 7.06 -19.76
N SER A 128 4.46 5.87 -19.17
CA SER A 128 3.96 4.66 -19.80
C SER A 128 2.42 4.65 -19.86
N PRO A 129 1.82 3.89 -20.79
CA PRO A 129 0.38 3.64 -20.80
C PRO A 129 -0.11 3.03 -19.48
N GLU A 130 0.60 2.04 -18.93
CA GLU A 130 0.19 1.36 -17.71
C GLU A 130 0.21 2.30 -16.50
N LEU A 131 1.19 3.20 -16.41
CA LEU A 131 1.19 4.24 -15.37
C LEU A 131 0.01 5.21 -15.55
N THR A 132 -0.36 5.49 -16.80
CA THR A 132 -1.47 6.39 -17.12
C THR A 132 -2.80 5.80 -16.67
N ASP A 133 -2.99 4.49 -16.83
CA ASP A 133 -4.17 3.76 -16.34
C ASP A 133 -4.20 3.61 -14.81
N TRP A 134 -3.02 3.49 -14.19
CA TRP A 134 -2.87 3.32 -12.74
C TRP A 134 -3.00 4.62 -11.93
N LEU A 135 -2.54 5.76 -12.46
CA LEU A 135 -2.51 7.03 -11.71
C LEU A 135 -3.88 7.51 -11.20
N PRO A 136 -5.00 7.35 -11.95
CA PRO A 136 -6.33 7.64 -11.43
C PRO A 136 -6.68 6.89 -10.14
N PHE A 137 -6.23 5.63 -9.99
CA PHE A 137 -6.41 4.86 -8.78
C PHE A 137 -5.65 5.47 -7.59
N VAL A 138 -4.40 5.90 -7.79
CA VAL A 138 -3.62 6.59 -6.74
C VAL A 138 -4.34 7.85 -6.28
N LYS A 139 -4.83 8.67 -7.23
CA LYS A 139 -5.59 9.89 -6.92
C LYS A 139 -6.81 9.56 -6.06
N LYS A 140 -7.57 8.52 -6.42
CA LYS A 140 -8.73 8.06 -5.64
C LYS A 140 -8.34 7.54 -4.26
N CYS A 141 -7.26 6.77 -4.14
CA CYS A 141 -6.77 6.25 -2.87
C CYS A 141 -6.40 7.39 -1.91
N LEU A 142 -5.65 8.38 -2.38
CA LEU A 142 -5.28 9.56 -1.59
C LEU A 142 -6.50 10.41 -1.21
N GLN A 143 -7.49 10.54 -2.11
CA GLN A 143 -8.76 11.20 -1.79
C GLN A 143 -9.50 10.47 -0.66
N VAL A 144 -9.58 9.14 -0.70
CA VAL A 144 -10.21 8.34 0.36
C VAL A 144 -9.48 8.54 1.69
N TRP A 145 -8.14 8.56 1.68
CA TRP A 145 -7.35 8.84 2.89
C TRP A 145 -7.65 10.23 3.45
N LEU A 146 -7.64 11.26 2.60
CA LEU A 146 -7.91 12.66 2.98
C LEU A 146 -9.32 12.92 3.51
N GLN A 147 -10.28 12.02 3.23
CA GLN A 147 -11.65 12.08 3.76
C GLN A 147 -11.76 11.59 5.22
N GLY A 148 -10.73 10.92 5.75
CA GLY A 148 -10.68 10.48 7.15
C GLY A 148 -10.31 11.61 8.12
N ASN A 149 -10.37 11.32 9.42
CA ASN A 149 -9.81 12.22 10.43
C ASN A 149 -8.29 12.09 10.49
N GLN A 150 -7.60 13.06 9.88
CA GLN A 150 -6.13 13.07 9.75
C GLN A 150 -5.45 14.10 10.66
N ALA A 151 -6.15 14.63 11.67
CA ALA A 151 -5.55 15.56 12.62
C ALA A 151 -4.35 14.93 13.33
N GLY A 152 -3.18 15.57 13.21
CA GLY A 152 -1.94 15.09 13.82
C GLY A 152 -1.34 13.84 13.18
N ARG A 153 -1.83 13.43 12.00
CA ARG A 153 -1.37 12.21 11.31
C ARG A 153 -0.52 12.51 10.10
N GLU A 154 0.46 11.64 9.87
CA GLU A 154 1.34 11.67 8.70
C GLU A 154 1.02 10.49 7.78
N ILE A 155 1.20 10.71 6.48
CA ILE A 155 1.13 9.66 5.46
C ILE A 155 2.49 9.52 4.77
N PHE A 156 2.94 8.27 4.63
CA PHE A 156 4.21 7.89 4.02
C PHE A 156 3.93 7.21 2.68
N LEU A 157 4.33 7.88 1.60
CA LEU A 157 4.17 7.39 0.23
C LEU A 157 5.51 6.85 -0.27
N VAL A 158 5.63 5.54 -0.37
CA VAL A 158 6.83 4.88 -0.86
C VAL A 158 6.70 4.66 -2.37
N PRO A 159 7.56 5.29 -3.21
CA PRO A 159 7.63 5.01 -4.64
C PRO A 159 8.33 3.67 -4.86
N GLU A 160 7.61 2.59 -4.59
CA GLU A 160 8.13 1.24 -4.48
C GLU A 160 8.54 0.69 -5.86
N MET A 161 9.83 0.84 -6.19
CA MET A 161 10.46 0.32 -7.41
C MET A 161 11.70 -0.50 -7.01
N GLY A 162 11.52 -1.80 -6.83
CA GLY A 162 12.57 -2.71 -6.44
C GLY A 162 13.47 -3.15 -7.61
N PRO A 163 14.66 -3.71 -7.34
CA PRO A 163 15.63 -4.12 -8.35
C PRO A 163 15.20 -5.40 -9.10
N ALA A 164 15.93 -5.78 -10.15
CA ALA A 164 15.64 -7.01 -10.90
C ALA A 164 15.91 -8.32 -10.13
N SER A 165 16.86 -8.29 -9.18
CA SER A 165 17.25 -9.48 -8.42
C SER A 165 16.21 -9.91 -7.36
N SER A 166 15.41 -8.97 -6.85
CA SER A 166 14.51 -9.24 -5.71
C SER A 166 13.24 -8.38 -5.66
N GLY A 167 13.07 -7.44 -6.58
CA GLY A 167 12.07 -6.38 -6.50
C GLY A 167 11.07 -6.35 -7.64
N TYR A 168 10.81 -7.50 -8.27
CA TYR A 168 9.89 -7.68 -9.41
C TYR A 168 10.27 -6.98 -10.72
N ASN A 169 11.37 -6.22 -10.78
CA ASN A 169 11.81 -5.67 -12.06
C ASN A 169 12.22 -6.80 -13.01
N LEU A 170 11.90 -6.69 -14.29
CA LEU A 170 12.42 -7.61 -15.30
C LEU A 170 13.71 -7.04 -15.88
N GLN A 171 14.62 -7.92 -16.32
CA GLN A 171 15.94 -7.53 -16.86
C GLN A 171 15.84 -6.55 -18.04
N GLN A 172 14.75 -6.62 -18.81
CA GLN A 172 14.52 -5.77 -19.97
C GLN A 172 13.82 -4.45 -19.62
N LEU A 173 13.39 -4.26 -18.37
CA LEU A 173 12.79 -3.00 -17.93
C LEU A 173 13.88 -1.98 -17.56
N PRO A 174 13.56 -0.68 -17.57
CA PRO A 174 14.48 0.36 -17.14
C PRO A 174 14.98 0.17 -15.71
N ASP A 175 16.10 0.83 -15.42
CA ASP A 175 16.68 0.87 -14.08
C ASP A 175 15.67 1.36 -13.03
N SER A 176 15.50 0.56 -11.97
CA SER A 176 14.46 0.78 -10.97
C SER A 176 14.67 2.05 -10.16
N TRP A 177 15.92 2.47 -9.94
CA TRP A 177 16.22 3.70 -9.22
C TRP A 177 15.74 4.94 -9.99
N HIS A 178 16.06 5.03 -11.29
CA HIS A 178 15.56 6.12 -12.12
C HIS A 178 14.03 6.13 -12.17
N GLN A 179 13.39 4.95 -12.24
CA GLN A 179 11.93 4.86 -12.18
C GLN A 179 11.38 5.34 -10.83
N ALA A 180 12.01 4.98 -9.69
CA ALA A 180 11.62 5.41 -8.35
C ALA A 180 11.65 6.94 -8.21
N VAL A 181 12.73 7.58 -8.68
CA VAL A 181 12.89 9.04 -8.66
C VAL A 181 11.79 9.73 -9.47
N ARG A 182 11.46 9.19 -10.65
CA ARG A 182 10.36 9.71 -11.48
C ARG A 182 9.00 9.53 -10.81
N LEU A 183 8.75 8.35 -10.23
CA LEU A 183 7.50 8.05 -9.54
C LEU A 183 7.30 8.94 -8.32
N ARG A 184 8.36 9.17 -7.52
CA ARG A 184 8.35 10.11 -6.39
C ARG A 184 7.82 11.48 -6.81
N ALA A 185 8.35 12.04 -7.90
CA ALA A 185 7.93 13.35 -8.39
C ALA A 185 6.45 13.39 -8.79
N ILE A 186 5.95 12.31 -9.40
CA ILE A 186 4.53 12.16 -9.79
C ILE A 186 3.64 12.05 -8.55
N LEU A 187 4.04 11.27 -7.54
CA LEU A 187 3.30 11.13 -6.28
C LEU A 187 3.27 12.46 -5.50
N ASP A 188 4.39 13.17 -5.42
CA ASP A 188 4.48 14.48 -4.78
C ASP A 188 3.60 15.53 -5.47
N GLN A 189 3.63 15.59 -6.80
CA GLN A 189 2.72 16.46 -7.56
C GLN A 189 1.26 16.11 -7.29
N THR A 190 0.91 14.82 -7.35
CA THR A 190 -0.44 14.33 -7.10
C THR A 190 -0.93 14.69 -5.70
N TRP A 191 -0.07 14.53 -4.69
CA TRP A 191 -0.35 14.92 -3.32
C TRP A 191 -0.63 16.43 -3.20
N LYS A 192 0.23 17.27 -3.77
CA LYS A 192 0.08 18.74 -3.74
C LYS A 192 -1.21 19.20 -4.40
N GLU A 193 -1.57 18.62 -5.54
CA GLU A 193 -2.84 18.90 -6.23
C GLU A 193 -4.04 18.63 -5.32
N LEU A 194 -4.05 17.48 -4.63
CA LEU A 194 -5.16 17.07 -3.77
C LEU A 194 -5.20 17.84 -2.44
N ALA A 195 -4.07 17.98 -1.76
CA ALA A 195 -3.97 18.68 -0.48
C ALA A 195 -4.27 20.18 -0.64
N GLY A 196 -3.79 20.80 -1.72
CA GLY A 196 -4.10 22.19 -2.06
C GLY A 196 -5.56 22.42 -2.43
N SER A 197 -6.23 21.44 -3.05
CA SER A 197 -7.66 21.52 -3.35
C SER A 197 -8.54 21.38 -2.10
N ASN A 198 -8.06 20.66 -1.08
CA ASN A 198 -8.81 20.39 0.15
C ASN A 198 -8.77 21.57 1.15
N SER A 199 -7.75 22.43 1.06
CA SER A 199 -7.65 23.64 1.90
C SER A 199 -8.64 24.74 1.49
N HIS A 200 -9.22 24.67 0.29
CA HIS A 200 -10.26 25.60 -0.20
C HIS A 200 -11.70 25.11 0.05
N ARG A 201 -11.86 23.92 0.65
CA ARG A 201 -13.17 23.31 0.96
C ARG A 201 -13.51 23.27 2.46
N LYS A 202 -12.62 23.79 3.32
CA LYS A 202 -12.88 24.05 4.73
C LYS A 202 -13.27 25.51 4.91
#